data_AF-A0A7C6YZ18-F1
#
_entry.id   AF-A0A7C6YZ18-F1
#
_cell.length_a   1.000
_cell.length_b   1.000
_cell.length_c   1.000
_cell.angle_alpha   90.00
_cell.angle_beta   90.00
_cell.angle_gamma   90.00
#
_symmetry.space_group_name_H-M   'P 1'
#
loop_
_entity.id
_entity.type
_entity.pdbx_description
1 polymer ?
#
loop_
_entity_poly.entity_id
_entity_poly.type
_entity_poly.pdbx_seq_one_letter_code
_entity_poly.pdbx_strand_id
1 'polypeptide(L)'
;MTDSKILIRGIPEKLPKITKKGDAILVFKTTGDKIPTYNKAVQQSYYMVQVKKKFWNNVSREIKETTYYIIEGIPRASVTSKKLPFISILCSNIKVVNGLERDESNPGRFKFPGKLPFDTDEVIPISSINIPKNLQKPKTAMVKALNYFKAHGTFYKPMVVKKGNMNLVSGYENYLLAKELNIEMVPVSYNLTTGAPSKDEIKFRNIVWYKPEEVTEVNVKDIILTEDIHLNVQNFIFSINLKELSNTGNINVPVAIRPVGEGKYSLVSGVARYFAAKILDIEKIPAIITNMSHDEFVETRFAQYSKINDNNKQSSGKKKSKGILKIEGETSLSIITIPESFARTKPNPAKIKETVEYYKKHGKFDKPVVIRGDTNLLIDGYKRYVAAKELGLESIWTIKLK
;
A
#
# COMPACT_ATOMS: atom_id res chain seq x y z
N MET A 1 37.49 0.14 -25.60
CA MET A 1 36.33 -0.19 -26.46
C MET A 1 35.15 -0.42 -25.55
N THR A 2 34.09 0.35 -25.69
CA THR A 2 32.85 0.18 -24.93
C THR A 2 32.09 -1.00 -25.53
N ASP A 3 32.05 -2.13 -24.81
CA ASP A 3 31.23 -3.27 -25.24
C ASP A 3 29.78 -2.83 -25.44
N SER A 4 29.25 -3.07 -26.63
CA SER A 4 27.84 -2.79 -26.93
C SER A 4 26.98 -3.69 -26.06
N LYS A 5 26.18 -3.08 -25.18
CA LYS A 5 25.22 -3.81 -24.33
C LYS A 5 23.83 -3.73 -24.95
N ILE A 6 23.10 -4.85 -24.89
CA ILE A 6 21.69 -4.92 -25.26
C ILE A 6 20.85 -5.26 -24.02
N LEU A 7 19.64 -4.71 -24.00
CA LEU A 7 18.66 -4.93 -22.95
C LEU A 7 17.47 -5.68 -23.50
N ILE A 8 17.29 -6.91 -23.04
CA ILE A 8 16.17 -7.78 -23.40
C ILE A 8 15.15 -7.73 -22.28
N ARG A 9 13.89 -7.59 -22.65
CA ARG A 9 12.77 -7.64 -21.72
C ARG A 9 11.67 -8.51 -22.32
N GLY A 10 11.08 -9.39 -21.53
CA GLY A 10 9.99 -10.24 -22.03
C GLY A 10 9.80 -11.53 -21.25
N ILE A 11 8.82 -12.31 -21.71
CA ILE A 11 8.62 -13.70 -21.31
C ILE A 11 9.26 -14.58 -22.39
N PRO A 12 10.10 -15.56 -22.03
CA PRO A 12 10.69 -16.47 -23.00
C PRO A 12 9.60 -17.34 -23.64
N GLU A 13 9.80 -17.72 -24.89
CA GLU A 13 8.84 -18.52 -25.67
C GLU A 13 8.65 -19.93 -25.10
N LYS A 14 9.63 -20.40 -24.33
CA LYS A 14 9.61 -21.68 -23.63
C LYS A 14 10.23 -21.52 -22.26
N LEU A 15 9.90 -22.44 -21.37
CA LEU A 15 10.56 -22.53 -20.08
C LEU A 15 12.10 -22.63 -20.26
N PRO A 16 12.86 -22.03 -19.34
CA PRO A 16 14.33 -21.97 -19.42
C PRO A 16 14.94 -23.37 -19.51
N LYS A 17 15.77 -23.61 -20.53
CA LYS A 17 16.47 -24.88 -20.69
C LYS A 17 17.77 -24.89 -19.90
N ILE A 18 17.89 -25.79 -18.93
CA ILE A 18 19.10 -25.92 -18.11
C ILE A 18 20.08 -26.88 -18.77
N THR A 19 21.32 -26.43 -18.92
CA THR A 19 22.42 -27.24 -19.47
C THR A 19 23.04 -28.14 -18.39
N LYS A 20 23.81 -29.16 -18.80
CA LYS A 20 24.57 -30.01 -17.86
C LYS A 20 25.52 -29.24 -16.95
N LYS A 21 25.98 -28.04 -17.37
CA LYS A 21 26.86 -27.16 -16.59
C LYS A 21 26.10 -26.26 -15.59
N GLY A 22 24.76 -26.32 -15.59
CA GLY A 22 23.90 -25.46 -14.77
C GLY A 22 23.69 -24.05 -15.34
N ASP A 23 24.17 -23.78 -16.56
CA ASP A 23 23.82 -22.56 -17.30
C ASP A 23 22.39 -22.70 -17.84
N ALA A 24 21.66 -21.58 -17.94
CA ALA A 24 20.31 -21.54 -18.50
C ALA A 24 20.29 -20.90 -19.88
N ILE A 25 19.46 -21.44 -20.76
CA ILE A 25 19.20 -20.94 -22.10
C ILE A 25 17.76 -20.46 -22.16
N LEU A 26 17.57 -19.18 -22.48
CA LEU A 26 16.26 -18.58 -22.71
C LEU A 26 16.14 -18.16 -24.17
N VAL A 27 14.93 -18.29 -24.73
CA VAL A 27 14.65 -17.90 -26.12
C VAL A 27 13.56 -16.85 -26.10
N PHE A 28 13.87 -15.66 -26.60
CA PHE A 28 12.91 -14.55 -26.71
C PHE A 28 12.57 -14.29 -28.16
N LYS A 29 11.29 -14.04 -28.42
CA LYS A 29 10.81 -13.57 -29.72
C LYS A 29 10.86 -12.05 -29.75
N THR A 30 11.35 -11.46 -30.83
CA THR A 30 11.28 -10.02 -31.04
C THR A 30 9.86 -9.64 -31.47
N THR A 31 9.20 -8.73 -30.75
CA THR A 31 7.96 -8.11 -31.23
C THR A 31 8.31 -6.95 -32.17
N GLY A 32 7.68 -6.93 -33.34
CA GLY A 32 8.04 -6.09 -34.49
C GLY A 32 7.56 -4.64 -34.43
N ASP A 33 7.24 -4.09 -33.26
CA ASP A 33 6.50 -2.82 -33.16
C ASP A 33 7.37 -1.57 -33.45
N LYS A 34 8.64 -1.75 -33.83
CA LYS A 34 9.55 -0.68 -34.27
C LYS A 34 10.37 -1.06 -35.51
N ILE A 35 9.82 -1.83 -36.44
CA ILE A 35 10.49 -2.10 -37.72
C ILE A 35 10.07 -1.02 -38.73
N PRO A 36 10.98 -0.19 -39.25
CA PRO A 36 10.67 0.74 -40.33
C PRO A 36 10.05 0.01 -41.51
N THR A 37 9.04 0.62 -42.13
CA THR A 37 8.10 0.06 -43.12
C THR A 37 8.76 -0.58 -44.36
N TYR A 38 10.07 -0.43 -44.54
CA TYR A 38 10.84 -0.91 -45.68
C TYR A 38 11.31 -2.39 -45.59
N ASN A 39 11.14 -3.08 -44.45
CA ASN A 39 11.57 -4.48 -44.30
C ASN A 39 10.45 -5.39 -43.78
N LYS A 40 9.40 -5.57 -44.59
CA LYS A 40 8.30 -6.52 -44.31
C LYS A 40 8.74 -7.99 -44.21
N ALA A 41 9.96 -8.33 -44.61
CA ALA A 41 10.50 -9.70 -44.57
C ALA A 41 11.08 -10.13 -43.21
N VAL A 42 11.35 -9.21 -42.28
CA VAL A 42 11.86 -9.53 -40.92
C VAL A 42 10.71 -9.54 -39.94
N GLN A 43 9.67 -10.34 -40.20
CA GLN A 43 8.47 -10.30 -39.35
C GLN A 43 8.71 -10.87 -37.95
N GLN A 44 9.68 -11.76 -37.75
CA GLN A 44 9.95 -12.41 -36.45
C GLN A 44 11.42 -12.84 -36.33
N SER A 45 12.18 -12.27 -35.39
CA SER A 45 13.53 -12.73 -35.02
C SER A 45 13.53 -13.32 -33.60
N TYR A 46 14.52 -14.15 -33.31
CA TYR A 46 14.68 -14.75 -31.98
C TYR A 46 16.04 -14.41 -31.39
N TYR A 47 16.06 -14.09 -30.10
CA TYR A 47 17.27 -13.96 -29.31
C TYR A 47 17.46 -15.21 -28.45
N MET A 48 18.63 -15.83 -28.56
CA MET A 48 19.04 -16.89 -27.65
C MET A 48 19.94 -16.32 -26.55
N VAL A 49 19.46 -16.34 -25.32
CA VAL A 49 20.17 -15.76 -24.18
C VAL A 49 20.82 -16.86 -23.36
N GLN A 50 22.13 -16.73 -23.16
CA GLN A 50 22.91 -17.63 -22.34
C GLN A 50 23.17 -17.00 -20.97
N VAL A 51 22.63 -17.61 -19.93
CA VAL A 51 22.78 -17.17 -18.54
C VAL A 51 23.68 -18.15 -17.82
N LYS A 52 24.88 -17.69 -17.45
CA LYS A 52 25.82 -18.51 -16.66
C LYS A 52 25.20 -18.91 -15.33
N LYS A 53 25.52 -20.11 -14.83
CA LYS A 53 25.05 -20.66 -13.55
C LYS A 53 25.07 -19.65 -12.40
N LYS A 54 26.15 -18.85 -12.30
CA LYS A 54 26.30 -17.82 -11.26
C LYS A 54 25.16 -16.78 -11.25
N PHE A 55 24.67 -16.39 -12.42
CA PHE A 55 23.56 -15.44 -12.57
C PHE A 55 22.22 -16.16 -12.47
N TRP A 56 22.16 -17.38 -12.99
CA TRP A 56 20.94 -18.19 -12.96
C TRP A 56 20.49 -18.52 -11.53
N ASN A 57 21.43 -18.88 -10.67
CA ASN A 57 21.15 -19.21 -9.28
C ASN A 57 20.41 -18.09 -8.54
N ASN A 58 20.63 -16.82 -8.92
CA ASN A 58 20.00 -15.65 -8.30
C ASN A 58 18.49 -15.55 -8.57
N VAL A 59 18.01 -16.18 -9.65
CA VAL A 59 16.62 -16.05 -10.11
C VAL A 59 15.89 -17.40 -10.22
N SER A 60 16.64 -18.50 -10.17
CA SER A 60 16.16 -19.87 -10.41
C SER A 60 15.06 -20.38 -9.46
N ARG A 61 14.98 -19.84 -8.24
CA ARG A 61 14.03 -20.30 -7.20
C ARG A 61 12.59 -19.85 -7.44
N GLU A 62 12.39 -18.89 -8.34
CA GLU A 62 11.11 -18.19 -8.50
C GLU A 62 10.66 -18.23 -9.96
N ILE A 63 10.79 -19.36 -10.66
CA ILE A 63 10.48 -19.43 -12.10
C ILE A 63 9.14 -20.12 -12.35
N LYS A 64 8.32 -19.50 -13.18
CA LYS A 64 7.03 -19.95 -13.69
C LYS A 64 6.97 -19.66 -15.20
N GLU A 65 5.96 -20.21 -15.88
CA GLU A 65 5.72 -19.93 -17.31
C GLU A 65 5.46 -18.44 -17.58
N THR A 66 4.98 -17.70 -16.58
CA THR A 66 4.70 -16.26 -16.62
C THR A 66 5.86 -15.39 -16.11
N THR A 67 7.06 -15.95 -15.91
CA THR A 67 8.21 -15.17 -15.44
C THR A 67 8.68 -14.21 -16.53
N TYR A 68 8.60 -12.91 -16.23
CA TYR A 68 9.16 -11.84 -17.05
C TYR A 68 10.62 -11.60 -16.68
N TYR A 69 11.48 -11.58 -17.68
CA TYR A 69 12.92 -11.43 -17.52
C TYR A 69 13.36 -10.05 -17.99
N ILE A 70 14.22 -9.41 -17.21
CA ILE A 70 14.97 -8.21 -17.61
C ILE A 70 16.44 -8.61 -17.63
N ILE A 71 17.04 -8.59 -18.83
CA ILE A 71 18.37 -9.12 -19.06
C ILE A 71 19.22 -8.09 -19.78
N GLU A 72 20.33 -7.71 -19.15
CA GLU A 72 21.41 -6.99 -19.83
C GLU A 72 22.44 -8.01 -20.30
N GLY A 73 22.89 -7.88 -21.54
CA GLY A 73 23.91 -8.77 -22.07
C GLY A 73 24.69 -8.20 -23.24
N ILE A 74 25.69 -8.96 -23.67
CA ILE A 74 26.55 -8.63 -24.80
C ILE A 74 26.08 -9.47 -25.99
N PRO A 75 25.66 -8.86 -27.11
CA PRO A 75 25.23 -9.60 -28.29
C PRO A 75 26.42 -10.20 -29.03
N ARG A 76 26.20 -11.35 -29.65
CA ARG A 76 27.15 -12.06 -30.52
C ARG A 76 26.41 -12.61 -31.72
N ALA A 77 26.96 -12.41 -32.92
CA ALA A 77 26.52 -13.13 -34.10
C ALA A 77 26.89 -14.61 -33.95
N SER A 78 25.97 -15.50 -34.29
CA SER A 78 26.16 -16.94 -34.14
C SER A 78 25.51 -17.68 -35.30
N VAL A 79 25.95 -18.91 -35.56
CA VAL A 79 25.38 -19.79 -36.59
C VAL A 79 24.98 -21.11 -35.97
N THR A 80 23.84 -21.64 -36.40
CA THR A 80 23.41 -22.99 -36.04
C THR A 80 24.27 -24.03 -36.75
N SER A 81 24.16 -25.31 -36.34
CA SER A 81 24.81 -26.43 -37.05
C SER A 81 24.35 -26.56 -38.51
N LYS A 82 23.15 -26.05 -38.84
CA LYS A 82 22.61 -25.94 -40.21
C LYS A 82 23.03 -24.66 -40.94
N LYS A 83 24.05 -23.94 -40.46
CA LYS A 83 24.55 -22.66 -41.00
C LYS A 83 23.54 -21.49 -41.02
N LEU A 84 22.42 -21.59 -40.29
CA LEU A 84 21.47 -20.48 -40.17
C LEU A 84 21.97 -19.45 -39.14
N PRO A 85 22.06 -18.16 -39.50
CA PRO A 85 22.52 -17.11 -38.60
C PRO A 85 21.46 -16.74 -37.56
N PHE A 86 21.90 -16.43 -36.34
CA PHE A 86 21.06 -15.91 -35.26
C PHE A 86 21.88 -15.06 -34.28
N ILE A 87 21.20 -14.29 -33.43
CA ILE A 87 21.86 -13.46 -32.41
C ILE A 87 21.82 -14.22 -31.07
N SER A 88 23.00 -14.52 -30.54
CA SER A 88 23.14 -14.98 -29.16
C SER A 88 23.49 -13.82 -28.24
N ILE A 89 23.03 -13.86 -27.00
CA ILE A 89 23.28 -12.80 -26.02
C ILE A 89 23.87 -13.44 -24.76
N LEU A 90 25.08 -13.02 -24.40
CA LEU A 90 25.72 -13.44 -23.17
C LEU A 90 25.23 -12.54 -22.03
N CYS A 91 24.47 -13.09 -21.10
CA CYS A 91 23.91 -12.35 -19.98
C CYS A 91 25.02 -11.83 -19.04
N SER A 92 25.01 -10.52 -18.78
CA SER A 92 25.84 -9.86 -17.77
C SER A 92 25.06 -9.51 -16.50
N ASN A 93 23.73 -9.35 -16.61
CA ASN A 93 22.84 -9.10 -15.47
C ASN A 93 21.44 -9.63 -15.76
N ILE A 94 20.79 -10.20 -14.76
CA ILE A 94 19.45 -10.79 -14.87
C ILE A 94 18.60 -10.42 -13.66
N LYS A 95 17.37 -10.01 -13.93
CA LYS A 95 16.31 -9.86 -12.93
C LYS A 95 15.08 -10.58 -13.45
N VAL A 96 14.32 -11.16 -12.53
CA VAL A 96 13.03 -11.78 -12.82
C VAL A 96 11.91 -11.09 -12.07
N VAL A 97 10.75 -11.06 -12.71
CA VAL A 97 9.49 -10.65 -12.13
C VAL A 97 8.44 -11.68 -12.48
N ASN A 98 7.81 -12.26 -11.47
CA ASN A 98 6.69 -13.17 -11.68
C ASN A 98 5.40 -12.41 -11.77
N GLY A 99 4.48 -12.92 -12.58
CA GLY A 99 3.15 -12.40 -12.65
C GLY A 99 2.54 -12.61 -14.02
N LEU A 100 2.95 -11.86 -15.02
CA LEU A 100 2.13 -11.49 -16.18
C LEU A 100 1.44 -12.67 -16.91
N GLU A 101 0.11 -12.67 -16.93
CA GLU A 101 -0.68 -13.64 -17.71
C GLU A 101 -0.86 -13.13 -19.14
N ARG A 102 -0.62 -13.98 -20.16
CA ARG A 102 -0.99 -13.65 -21.54
C ARG A 102 -2.51 -13.60 -21.64
N ASP A 103 -3.05 -12.55 -22.25
CA ASP A 103 -4.45 -12.56 -22.62
C ASP A 103 -4.64 -13.50 -23.83
N GLU A 104 -5.15 -14.71 -23.59
CA GLU A 104 -5.43 -15.68 -24.65
C GLU A 104 -6.41 -15.14 -25.71
N SER A 105 -7.28 -14.20 -25.31
CA SER A 105 -8.24 -13.51 -26.17
C SER A 105 -7.64 -12.38 -27.01
N ASN A 106 -6.43 -11.89 -26.68
CA ASN A 106 -5.76 -10.80 -27.40
C ASN A 106 -4.24 -11.03 -27.48
N PRO A 107 -3.75 -11.69 -28.54
CA PRO A 107 -2.33 -11.94 -28.73
C PRO A 107 -1.51 -10.64 -28.68
N GLY A 108 -0.58 -10.54 -27.72
CA GLY A 108 0.25 -9.34 -27.50
C GLY A 108 -0.18 -8.46 -26.32
N ARG A 109 -1.33 -8.75 -25.68
CA ARG A 109 -1.79 -8.07 -24.46
C ARG A 109 -1.56 -8.94 -23.21
N PHE A 110 -1.29 -8.28 -22.08
CA PHE A 110 -1.07 -8.93 -20.78
C PHE A 110 -2.20 -8.56 -19.82
N LYS A 111 -2.70 -9.55 -19.07
CA LYS A 111 -3.63 -9.36 -17.96
C LYS A 111 -2.84 -9.18 -16.65
N PHE A 112 -3.37 -8.33 -15.76
CA PHE A 112 -2.81 -8.18 -14.42
C PHE A 112 -2.93 -9.53 -13.69
N PRO A 113 -1.84 -10.10 -13.19
CA PRO A 113 -1.80 -11.51 -12.79
C PRO A 113 -2.16 -11.76 -11.33
N GLY A 114 -2.42 -10.69 -10.58
CA GLY A 114 -3.02 -10.75 -9.26
C GLY A 114 -4.37 -10.04 -9.25
N LYS A 115 -5.11 -10.16 -8.14
CA LYS A 115 -6.30 -9.34 -7.92
C LYS A 115 -5.94 -7.86 -8.11
N LEU A 116 -6.85 -7.11 -8.73
CA LEU A 116 -6.70 -5.66 -8.81
C LEU A 116 -6.55 -5.10 -7.39
N PRO A 117 -5.71 -4.06 -7.20
CA PRO A 117 -5.68 -3.34 -5.94
C PRO A 117 -7.11 -2.96 -5.50
N PHE A 118 -7.40 -3.07 -4.21
CA PHE A 118 -8.76 -2.94 -3.68
C PHE A 118 -9.46 -1.62 -4.11
N ASP A 119 -8.71 -0.52 -4.17
CA ASP A 119 -9.23 0.82 -4.53
C ASP A 119 -9.13 1.15 -6.03
N THR A 120 -9.05 0.14 -6.90
CA THR A 120 -8.97 0.39 -8.35
C THR A 120 -10.31 0.83 -8.89
N ASP A 121 -10.37 2.06 -9.41
CA ASP A 121 -11.56 2.57 -10.10
C ASP A 121 -11.59 2.12 -11.57
N GLU A 122 -10.43 2.11 -12.22
CA GLU A 122 -10.31 1.78 -13.65
C GLU A 122 -8.94 1.18 -13.98
N VAL A 123 -8.85 0.43 -15.09
CA VAL A 123 -7.59 0.00 -15.68
C VAL A 123 -7.41 0.70 -17.02
N ILE A 124 -6.41 1.58 -17.11
CA ILE A 124 -6.19 2.44 -18.27
C ILE A 124 -4.82 2.20 -18.91
N PRO A 125 -4.60 2.64 -20.16
CA PRO A 125 -3.26 2.65 -20.74
C PRO A 125 -2.31 3.53 -19.93
N ILE A 126 -1.10 3.04 -19.64
CA ILE A 126 -0.07 3.80 -18.92
C ILE A 126 0.33 5.09 -19.66
N SER A 127 0.20 5.09 -20.99
CA SER A 127 0.43 6.25 -21.86
C SER A 127 -0.59 7.37 -21.64
N SER A 128 -1.77 7.08 -21.10
CA SER A 128 -2.80 8.06 -20.77
C SER A 128 -2.48 8.87 -19.51
N ILE A 129 -1.47 8.45 -18.72
CA ILE A 129 -1.09 9.13 -17.46
C ILE A 129 -0.07 10.24 -17.75
N ASN A 130 -0.41 11.47 -17.33
CA ASN A 130 0.45 12.63 -17.43
C ASN A 130 1.36 12.75 -16.20
N ILE A 131 2.67 12.92 -16.41
CA ILE A 131 3.65 13.01 -15.32
C ILE A 131 4.08 14.47 -15.09
N PRO A 132 3.76 15.06 -13.91
CA PRO A 132 4.25 16.38 -13.53
C PRO A 132 5.78 16.51 -13.58
N LYS A 133 6.28 17.64 -14.10
CA LYS A 133 7.72 17.90 -14.32
C LYS A 133 8.58 17.93 -13.04
N ASN A 134 7.97 18.09 -11.87
CA ASN A 134 8.64 18.24 -10.57
C ASN A 134 8.79 16.94 -9.76
N LEU A 135 8.46 15.79 -10.33
CA LEU A 135 8.53 14.50 -9.63
C LEU A 135 9.94 13.92 -9.61
N GLN A 136 10.52 13.79 -8.41
CA GLN A 136 11.78 13.08 -8.21
C GLN A 136 11.57 11.57 -8.10
N LYS A 137 12.48 10.78 -8.68
CA LYS A 137 12.43 9.31 -8.65
C LYS A 137 12.64 8.78 -7.22
N PRO A 138 11.66 8.09 -6.61
CA PRO A 138 11.77 7.66 -5.22
C PRO A 138 12.53 6.32 -5.12
N LYS A 139 13.79 6.35 -4.68
CA LYS A 139 14.64 5.14 -4.61
C LYS A 139 14.10 4.06 -3.67
N THR A 140 13.72 4.40 -2.44
CA THR A 140 13.25 3.43 -1.44
C THR A 140 11.85 2.89 -1.76
N ALA A 141 10.96 3.72 -2.29
CA ALA A 141 9.60 3.30 -2.66
C ALA A 141 9.61 2.34 -3.86
N MET A 142 10.50 2.55 -4.83
CA MET A 142 10.71 1.64 -5.97
C MET A 142 11.07 0.22 -5.51
N VAL A 143 11.98 0.09 -4.55
CA VAL A 143 12.38 -1.23 -4.01
C VAL A 143 11.20 -1.93 -3.34
N LYS A 144 10.40 -1.19 -2.56
CA LYS A 144 9.19 -1.73 -1.92
C LYS A 144 8.15 -2.16 -2.95
N ALA A 145 7.88 -1.33 -3.95
CA ALA A 145 6.95 -1.63 -5.03
C ALA A 145 7.36 -2.90 -5.79
N LEU A 146 8.64 -3.02 -6.14
CA LEU A 146 9.19 -4.20 -6.80
C LEU A 146 9.04 -5.46 -5.93
N ASN A 147 9.40 -5.40 -4.65
CA ASN A 147 9.30 -6.55 -3.75
C ASN A 147 7.85 -7.00 -3.56
N TYR A 148 6.92 -6.05 -3.43
CA TYR A 148 5.49 -6.36 -3.36
C TYR A 148 5.00 -7.01 -4.64
N PHE A 149 5.33 -6.43 -5.79
CA PHE A 149 4.93 -6.95 -7.09
C PHE A 149 5.45 -8.37 -7.31
N LYS A 150 6.70 -8.66 -6.92
CA LYS A 150 7.27 -10.02 -6.98
C LYS A 150 6.50 -11.02 -6.11
N ALA A 151 6.05 -10.60 -4.93
CA ALA A 151 5.36 -11.47 -3.98
C ALA A 151 3.88 -11.72 -4.37
N HIS A 152 3.23 -10.73 -4.98
CA HIS A 152 1.77 -10.73 -5.17
C HIS A 152 1.31 -10.72 -6.63
N GLY A 153 2.22 -10.48 -7.58
CA GLY A 153 1.87 -10.31 -9.01
C GLY A 153 1.06 -9.05 -9.32
N THR A 154 0.83 -8.17 -8.35
CA THR A 154 0.02 -6.95 -8.55
C THR A 154 0.65 -5.76 -7.86
N PHE A 155 0.17 -4.55 -8.15
CA PHE A 155 0.58 -3.38 -7.38
C PHE A 155 -0.04 -3.40 -5.99
N TYR A 156 0.65 -2.84 -5.00
CA TYR A 156 0.09 -2.70 -3.65
C TYR A 156 -1.14 -1.81 -3.61
N LYS A 157 -1.15 -0.77 -4.45
CA LYS A 157 -2.19 0.25 -4.56
C LYS A 157 -2.30 0.70 -6.02
N PRO A 158 -3.47 1.18 -6.47
CA PRO A 158 -3.58 1.77 -7.80
C PRO A 158 -2.77 3.08 -7.88
N MET A 159 -2.47 3.52 -9.10
CA MET A 159 -1.91 4.86 -9.31
C MET A 159 -3.00 5.91 -9.18
N VAL A 160 -2.76 6.96 -8.39
CA VAL A 160 -3.77 8.00 -8.19
C VAL A 160 -3.58 9.06 -9.26
N VAL A 161 -4.63 9.33 -10.05
CA VAL A 161 -4.64 10.29 -11.15
C VAL A 161 -5.81 11.27 -11.02
N LYS A 162 -5.62 12.51 -11.47
CA LYS A 162 -6.73 13.48 -11.56
C LYS A 162 -7.63 13.12 -12.74
N LYS A 163 -8.89 12.73 -12.52
CA LYS A 163 -9.83 12.31 -13.58
C LYS A 163 -9.93 13.27 -14.77
N GLY A 164 -9.85 14.58 -14.54
CA GLY A 164 -10.00 15.57 -15.62
C GLY A 164 -8.81 15.69 -16.57
N ASN A 165 -7.58 15.46 -16.10
CA ASN A 165 -6.37 15.67 -16.92
C ASN A 165 -5.35 14.54 -16.83
N MET A 166 -5.68 13.46 -16.13
CA MET A 166 -4.85 12.27 -15.93
C MET A 166 -3.46 12.55 -15.34
N ASN A 167 -3.27 13.71 -14.70
CA ASN A 167 -2.03 14.00 -14.01
C ASN A 167 -1.86 13.05 -12.83
N LEU A 168 -0.71 12.38 -12.79
CA LEU A 168 -0.32 11.53 -11.69
C LEU A 168 -0.17 12.35 -10.41
N VAL A 169 -0.86 11.90 -9.37
CA VAL A 169 -0.87 12.51 -8.03
C VAL A 169 -0.07 11.67 -7.06
N SER A 170 -0.22 10.34 -7.09
CA SER A 170 0.56 9.44 -6.25
C SER A 170 0.75 8.06 -6.90
N GLY A 171 1.75 7.31 -6.44
CA GLY A 171 2.12 6.01 -7.03
C GLY A 171 3.13 6.12 -8.16
N TYR A 172 4.01 7.13 -8.15
CA TYR A 172 5.06 7.28 -9.16
C TYR A 172 6.04 6.11 -9.19
N GLU A 173 6.28 5.47 -8.04
CA GLU A 173 6.99 4.20 -7.95
C GLU A 173 6.32 3.08 -8.77
N ASN A 174 4.99 2.99 -8.75
CA ASN A 174 4.24 2.01 -9.52
C ASN A 174 4.23 2.36 -11.00
N TYR A 175 4.14 3.64 -11.35
CA TYR A 175 4.26 4.10 -12.74
C TYR A 175 5.62 3.74 -13.35
N LEU A 176 6.69 4.05 -12.64
CA LEU A 176 8.05 3.75 -13.10
C LEU A 176 8.30 2.24 -13.18
N LEU A 177 7.81 1.48 -12.19
CA LEU A 177 7.87 0.02 -12.21
C LEU A 177 7.08 -0.55 -13.40
N ALA A 178 5.87 -0.04 -13.66
CA ALA A 178 5.07 -0.44 -14.81
C ALA A 178 5.82 -0.19 -16.13
N LYS A 179 6.48 0.97 -16.29
CA LYS A 179 7.35 1.24 -17.46
C LYS A 179 8.55 0.30 -17.54
N GLU A 180 9.22 0.00 -16.42
CA GLU A 180 10.37 -0.90 -16.40
C GLU A 180 9.98 -2.34 -16.78
N LEU A 181 8.77 -2.76 -16.38
CA LEU A 181 8.17 -4.05 -16.66
C LEU A 181 7.39 -4.11 -17.98
N ASN A 182 7.31 -2.99 -18.71
CA ASN A 182 6.52 -2.85 -19.94
C ASN A 182 5.04 -3.24 -19.77
N ILE A 183 4.45 -2.86 -18.63
CA ILE A 183 3.03 -3.04 -18.35
C ILE A 183 2.26 -1.90 -19.06
N GLU A 184 1.46 -2.28 -20.05
CA GLU A 184 0.73 -1.32 -20.89
C GLU A 184 -0.56 -0.81 -20.24
N MET A 185 -1.23 -1.68 -19.49
CA MET A 185 -2.51 -1.40 -18.83
C MET A 185 -2.29 -1.38 -17.33
N VAL A 186 -2.72 -0.34 -16.65
CA VAL A 186 -2.41 -0.13 -15.23
C VAL A 186 -3.65 0.27 -14.43
N PRO A 187 -3.80 -0.27 -13.20
CA PRO A 187 -4.90 0.13 -12.32
C PRO A 187 -4.68 1.54 -11.81
N VAL A 188 -5.71 2.37 -11.96
CA VAL A 188 -5.75 3.74 -11.46
C VAL A 188 -6.92 3.94 -10.50
N SER A 189 -6.76 4.95 -9.66
CA SER A 189 -7.84 5.50 -8.86
C SER A 189 -7.96 7.00 -9.11
N TYR A 190 -9.20 7.45 -9.17
CA TYR A 190 -9.59 8.85 -9.22
C TYR A 190 -9.80 9.44 -7.82
N ASN A 191 -9.79 8.60 -6.79
CA ASN A 191 -9.82 9.04 -5.40
C ASN A 191 -8.52 9.77 -5.07
N LEU A 192 -8.56 11.09 -5.15
CA LEU A 192 -7.50 12.00 -4.71
C LEU A 192 -7.41 11.97 -3.18
N THR A 193 -6.99 10.85 -2.60
CA THR A 193 -6.59 10.80 -1.18
C THR A 193 -5.30 11.62 -1.07
N THR A 194 -5.40 12.92 -0.81
CA THR A 194 -4.26 13.82 -0.54
C THR A 194 -3.67 13.61 0.85
N GLY A 195 -3.72 12.39 1.35
CA GLY A 195 -3.16 11.96 2.62
C GLY A 195 -3.11 10.44 2.62
N ALA A 196 -2.17 9.86 3.37
CA ALA A 196 -2.33 8.46 3.75
C ALA A 196 -3.72 8.33 4.40
N PRO A 197 -4.54 7.33 4.04
CA PRO A 197 -5.75 7.06 4.81
C PRO A 197 -5.32 6.95 6.27
N SER A 198 -6.01 7.63 7.18
CA SER A 198 -5.85 7.32 8.59
C SER A 198 -6.07 5.81 8.75
N LYS A 199 -5.37 5.16 9.70
CA LYS A 199 -5.56 3.73 9.98
C LYS A 199 -7.03 3.35 10.21
N ASP A 200 -7.84 4.35 10.54
CA ASP A 200 -9.28 4.31 10.69
C ASP A 200 -9.97 4.01 9.36
N GLU A 201 -9.62 4.67 8.26
CA GLU A 201 -10.39 4.63 7.00
C GLU A 201 -10.44 3.25 6.31
N ILE A 202 -9.41 2.42 6.48
CA ILE A 202 -9.40 1.03 5.96
C ILE A 202 -10.44 0.15 6.68
N LYS A 203 -10.88 0.52 7.89
CA LYS A 203 -11.91 -0.20 8.64
C LYS A 203 -13.33 0.29 8.36
N PHE A 204 -13.54 1.54 7.93
CA PHE A 204 -14.87 2.17 7.95
C PHE A 204 -15.65 2.16 6.63
N ARG A 205 -15.01 2.00 5.46
CA ARG A 205 -15.72 2.01 4.16
C ARG A 205 -16.52 0.74 3.83
N ASN A 206 -16.18 -0.40 4.45
CA ASN A 206 -16.79 -1.70 4.12
C ASN A 206 -17.69 -2.28 5.21
N ILE A 207 -17.98 -1.52 6.26
CA ILE A 207 -18.87 -1.95 7.34
C ILE A 207 -20.19 -1.20 7.19
N VAL A 208 -21.23 -1.89 6.74
CA VAL A 208 -22.61 -1.39 6.78
C VAL A 208 -23.04 -1.39 8.26
N TRP A 209 -22.80 -0.29 8.98
CA TRP A 209 -23.03 -0.17 10.43
C TRP A 209 -24.46 0.29 10.78
N TYR A 210 -25.29 0.53 9.76
CA TYR A 210 -26.67 0.99 9.86
C TYR A 210 -27.55 0.16 8.94
N LYS A 211 -28.84 0.03 9.26
CA LYS A 211 -29.81 -0.55 8.33
C LYS A 211 -30.58 0.57 7.61
N PRO A 212 -30.94 0.44 6.32
CA PRO A 212 -31.66 1.47 5.59
C PRO A 212 -32.95 1.94 6.27
N GLU A 213 -33.66 1.03 6.94
CA GLU A 213 -34.90 1.30 7.68
C GLU A 213 -34.70 2.13 8.97
N GLU A 214 -33.46 2.25 9.47
CA GLU A 214 -33.14 3.07 10.64
C GLU A 214 -32.85 4.54 10.25
N VAL A 215 -32.73 4.83 8.95
CA VAL A 215 -32.31 6.15 8.45
C VAL A 215 -33.47 7.14 8.42
N THR A 216 -33.24 8.31 8.98
CA THR A 216 -34.17 9.44 9.00
C THR A 216 -33.50 10.71 8.50
N GLU A 217 -34.24 11.63 7.88
CA GLU A 217 -33.73 12.93 7.45
C GLU A 217 -33.83 13.94 8.58
N VAL A 218 -32.71 14.57 8.94
CA VAL A 218 -32.63 15.54 10.03
C VAL A 218 -32.08 16.85 9.53
N ASN A 219 -32.66 17.97 9.98
CA ASN A 219 -32.17 19.29 9.61
C ASN A 219 -30.78 19.51 10.21
N VAL A 220 -29.83 19.93 9.38
CA VAL A 220 -28.44 20.16 9.79
C VAL A 220 -28.33 21.25 10.86
N LYS A 221 -29.29 22.18 10.92
CA LYS A 221 -29.37 23.23 11.96
C LYS A 221 -29.78 22.71 13.34
N ASP A 222 -30.32 21.50 13.41
CA ASP A 222 -30.73 20.88 14.67
C ASP A 222 -29.64 19.99 15.27
N ILE A 223 -28.52 19.81 14.56
CA ILE A 223 -27.36 19.05 15.02
C ILE A 223 -26.32 20.01 15.62
N ILE A 224 -25.88 19.71 16.83
CA ILE A 224 -24.83 20.42 17.57
C ILE A 224 -23.65 19.48 17.87
N LEU A 225 -22.48 20.04 18.17
CA LEU A 225 -21.31 19.28 18.62
C LEU A 225 -21.24 19.33 20.15
N THR A 226 -21.26 18.18 20.80
CA THR A 226 -21.06 18.11 22.26
C THR A 226 -19.97 17.12 22.68
N GLU A 227 -19.50 16.26 21.77
CA GLU A 227 -18.46 15.28 22.07
C GLU A 227 -17.08 15.91 21.88
N ASP A 228 -16.18 15.72 22.85
CA ASP A 228 -14.82 16.30 22.85
C ASP A 228 -14.03 15.92 21.59
N ILE A 229 -14.26 14.72 21.05
CA ILE A 229 -13.61 14.26 19.83
C ILE A 229 -13.97 15.10 18.60
N HIS A 230 -15.17 15.71 18.57
CA HIS A 230 -15.61 16.58 17.48
C HIS A 230 -15.24 18.05 17.74
N LEU A 231 -15.20 18.46 19.02
CA LEU A 231 -14.82 19.82 19.41
C LEU A 231 -13.33 20.09 19.27
N ASN A 232 -12.48 19.10 19.53
CA ASN A 232 -11.02 19.25 19.56
C ASN A 232 -10.33 18.91 18.21
N VAL A 233 -11.10 18.84 17.13
CA VAL A 233 -10.57 18.46 15.81
C VAL A 233 -9.68 19.58 15.25
N GLN A 234 -8.37 19.35 15.26
CA GLN A 234 -7.40 20.23 14.60
C GLN A 234 -6.98 19.65 13.25
N ASN A 235 -6.93 20.49 12.20
CA ASN A 235 -6.57 20.10 10.83
C ASN A 235 -7.49 19.01 10.25
N PHE A 236 -8.67 19.43 9.83
CA PHE A 236 -9.68 18.52 9.28
C PHE A 236 -9.43 18.16 7.82
N ILE A 237 -9.44 16.86 7.50
CA ILE A 237 -9.41 16.35 6.13
C ILE A 237 -10.77 15.71 5.83
N PHE A 238 -11.45 16.21 4.80
CA PHE A 238 -12.68 15.59 4.33
C PHE A 238 -12.37 14.26 3.66
N SER A 239 -12.89 13.17 4.23
CA SER A 239 -12.91 11.83 3.62
C SER A 239 -13.94 11.68 2.49
N ILE A 240 -14.65 12.79 2.19
CA ILE A 240 -15.67 12.90 1.16
C ILE A 240 -15.26 13.95 0.12
N ASN A 241 -15.63 13.71 -1.13
CA ASN A 241 -15.34 14.61 -2.24
C ASN A 241 -16.29 15.82 -2.21
N LEU A 242 -15.84 16.93 -1.61
CA LEU A 242 -16.65 18.15 -1.49
C LEU A 242 -17.15 18.70 -2.84
N LYS A 243 -16.38 18.55 -3.92
CA LYS A 243 -16.77 19.04 -5.26
C LYS A 243 -17.89 18.20 -5.87
N GLU A 244 -17.91 16.91 -5.60
CA GLU A 244 -18.99 16.03 -6.04
C GLU A 244 -20.23 16.24 -5.19
N LEU A 245 -20.04 16.40 -3.88
CA LEU A 245 -21.13 16.69 -2.97
C LEU A 245 -21.77 18.06 -3.27
N SER A 246 -21.00 19.08 -3.64
CA SER A 246 -21.54 20.39 -4.04
C SER A 246 -22.39 20.31 -5.31
N ASN A 247 -22.10 19.36 -6.20
CA ASN A 247 -22.84 19.18 -7.45
C ASN A 247 -24.11 18.34 -7.26
N THR A 248 -24.09 17.39 -6.33
CA THR A 248 -25.17 16.41 -6.15
C THR A 248 -26.08 16.72 -4.97
N GLY A 249 -25.58 17.43 -3.97
CA GLY A 249 -26.24 17.63 -2.67
C GLY A 249 -26.46 16.36 -1.87
N ASN A 250 -25.98 15.20 -2.35
CA ASN A 250 -26.39 13.90 -1.84
C ASN A 250 -25.35 13.30 -0.89
N ILE A 251 -25.73 13.18 0.38
CA ILE A 251 -24.99 12.43 1.38
C ILE A 251 -25.65 11.05 1.51
N ASN A 252 -25.00 10.01 1.02
CA ASN A 252 -25.58 8.65 0.95
C ASN A 252 -25.27 7.75 2.15
N VAL A 253 -24.41 8.21 3.07
CA VAL A 253 -24.09 7.49 4.31
C VAL A 253 -24.57 8.35 5.49
N PRO A 254 -25.41 7.81 6.40
CA PRO A 254 -25.96 8.61 7.48
C PRO A 254 -24.88 9.06 8.47
N VAL A 255 -25.21 10.11 9.22
CA VAL A 255 -24.52 10.45 10.49
C VAL A 255 -25.19 9.71 11.65
N ALA A 256 -24.49 9.54 12.77
CA ALA A 256 -25.12 9.08 14.01
C ALA A 256 -25.32 10.27 14.93
N ILE A 257 -26.52 10.41 15.50
CA ILE A 257 -26.89 11.53 16.35
C ILE A 257 -27.65 11.05 17.59
N ARG A 258 -27.54 11.82 18.68
CA ARG A 258 -28.21 11.54 19.96
C ARG A 258 -29.12 12.70 20.36
N PRO A 259 -30.38 12.48 20.74
CA PRO A 259 -31.25 13.56 21.22
C PRO A 259 -30.67 14.23 22.47
N VAL A 260 -30.74 15.57 22.55
CA VAL A 260 -30.26 16.35 23.72
C VAL A 260 -31.34 17.25 24.34
N GLY A 261 -32.58 17.18 23.83
CA GLY A 261 -33.71 18.01 24.26
C GLY A 261 -34.07 19.08 23.24
N GLU A 262 -35.29 19.63 23.34
CA GLU A 262 -35.78 20.75 22.51
C GLU A 262 -35.71 20.53 20.98
N GLY A 263 -35.81 19.27 20.54
CA GLY A 263 -35.70 18.92 19.12
C GLY A 263 -34.27 19.03 18.56
N LYS A 264 -33.26 19.23 19.43
CA LYS A 264 -31.85 19.25 19.07
C LYS A 264 -31.20 17.88 19.26
N TYR A 265 -30.13 17.68 18.50
CA TYR A 265 -29.35 16.46 18.49
C TYR A 265 -27.86 16.75 18.64
N SER A 266 -27.17 15.99 19.47
CA SER A 266 -25.71 15.94 19.49
C SER A 266 -25.18 14.99 18.41
N LEU A 267 -24.14 15.42 17.70
CA LEU A 267 -23.43 14.56 16.76
C LEU A 267 -22.61 13.49 17.49
N VAL A 268 -22.95 12.22 17.24
CA VAL A 268 -22.22 11.06 17.78
C VAL A 268 -21.14 10.61 16.81
N SER A 269 -21.44 10.44 15.51
CA SER A 269 -20.46 10.01 14.50
C SER A 269 -20.77 10.57 13.10
N GLY A 270 -19.74 10.65 12.25
CA GLY A 270 -19.87 11.18 10.89
C GLY A 270 -19.54 12.67 10.74
N VAL A 271 -18.62 13.18 11.56
CA VAL A 271 -18.20 14.60 11.58
C VAL A 271 -17.81 15.16 10.20
N ALA A 272 -17.20 14.37 9.32
CA ALA A 272 -16.89 14.81 7.95
C ALA A 272 -18.13 15.15 7.13
N ARG A 273 -19.18 14.34 7.24
CA ARG A 273 -20.43 14.54 6.51
C ARG A 273 -21.20 15.72 7.08
N TYR A 274 -21.24 15.83 8.41
CA TYR A 274 -21.83 16.97 9.09
C TYR A 274 -21.14 18.30 8.70
N PHE A 275 -19.81 18.37 8.76
CA PHE A 275 -19.07 19.58 8.37
C PHE A 275 -19.25 19.91 6.89
N ALA A 276 -19.26 18.91 6.01
CA ALA A 276 -19.47 19.17 4.60
C ALA A 276 -20.88 19.69 4.31
N ALA A 277 -21.88 19.14 5.00
CA ALA A 277 -23.25 19.63 4.91
C ALA A 277 -23.37 21.09 5.38
N LYS A 278 -22.70 21.45 6.47
CA LYS A 278 -22.62 22.85 6.94
C LYS A 278 -21.92 23.78 5.96
N ILE A 279 -20.79 23.37 5.37
CA ILE A 279 -20.00 24.19 4.44
C ILE A 279 -20.74 24.41 3.11
N LEU A 280 -21.52 23.42 2.69
CA LEU A 280 -22.27 23.44 1.42
C LEU A 280 -23.72 23.88 1.59
N ASP A 281 -24.12 24.38 2.76
CA ASP A 281 -25.48 24.80 3.09
C ASP A 281 -26.57 23.75 2.75
N ILE A 282 -26.25 22.47 2.96
CA ILE A 282 -27.21 21.38 2.82
C ILE A 282 -28.21 21.44 3.98
N GLU A 283 -29.50 21.51 3.67
CA GLU A 283 -30.55 21.70 4.67
C GLU A 283 -30.77 20.45 5.55
N LYS A 284 -30.82 19.26 4.93
CA LYS A 284 -31.14 17.99 5.59
C LYS A 284 -30.11 16.92 5.23
N ILE A 285 -29.82 16.06 6.20
CA ILE A 285 -28.91 14.92 6.02
C ILE A 285 -29.51 13.65 6.61
N PRO A 286 -29.18 12.47 6.03
CA PRO A 286 -29.58 11.22 6.62
C PRO A 286 -28.86 10.99 7.93
N ALA A 287 -29.60 10.51 8.92
CA ALA A 287 -29.13 10.30 10.27
C ALA A 287 -29.76 9.05 10.91
N ILE A 288 -28.98 8.41 11.77
CA ILE A 288 -29.41 7.37 12.70
C ILE A 288 -29.51 8.00 14.08
N ILE A 289 -30.69 7.90 14.70
CA ILE A 289 -30.91 8.35 16.08
C ILE A 289 -30.50 7.22 17.03
N THR A 290 -29.64 7.54 17.98
CA THR A 290 -29.14 6.60 19.00
C THR A 290 -29.13 7.26 20.38
N ASN A 291 -29.17 6.45 21.44
CA ASN A 291 -28.99 6.92 22.82
C ASN A 291 -27.54 6.77 23.31
N MET A 292 -26.64 6.26 22.46
CA MET A 292 -25.26 5.93 22.80
C MET A 292 -24.34 7.16 22.77
N SER A 293 -23.27 7.13 23.57
CA SER A 293 -22.11 8.03 23.39
C SER A 293 -21.31 7.67 22.14
N HIS A 294 -20.34 8.52 21.76
CA HIS A 294 -19.42 8.21 20.65
C HIS A 294 -18.73 6.85 20.84
N ASP A 295 -18.12 6.64 22.01
CA ASP A 295 -17.35 5.43 22.31
C ASP A 295 -18.24 4.19 22.31
N GLU A 296 -19.41 4.26 22.96
CA GLU A 296 -20.39 3.16 22.97
C GLU A 296 -20.89 2.83 21.57
N PHE A 297 -21.12 3.84 20.75
CA PHE A 297 -21.57 3.67 19.37
C PHE A 297 -20.49 2.98 18.53
N VAL A 298 -19.23 3.40 18.68
CA VAL A 298 -18.07 2.76 18.04
C VAL A 298 -17.93 1.31 18.50
N GLU A 299 -18.01 1.04 19.80
CA GLU A 299 -17.84 -0.31 20.33
C GLU A 299 -18.98 -1.26 19.93
N THR A 300 -20.23 -0.83 19.99
CA THR A 300 -21.37 -1.73 19.76
C THR A 300 -21.66 -1.94 18.28
N ARG A 301 -21.86 -0.87 17.51
CA ARG A 301 -22.29 -0.94 16.12
C ARG A 301 -21.14 -1.30 15.18
N PHE A 302 -19.88 -1.03 15.53
CA PHE A 302 -18.75 -1.42 14.67
C PHE A 302 -18.07 -2.74 15.09
N ALA A 303 -18.15 -3.17 16.37
CA ALA A 303 -17.60 -4.48 16.76
C ALA A 303 -18.53 -5.65 16.41
N GLN A 304 -19.86 -5.46 16.38
CA GLN A 304 -20.81 -6.50 15.95
C GLN A 304 -20.53 -7.01 14.52
N TYR A 305 -20.11 -6.13 13.61
CA TYR A 305 -19.78 -6.50 12.23
C TYR A 305 -18.37 -7.08 12.05
N SER A 306 -17.46 -6.82 12.99
CA SER A 306 -16.16 -7.51 13.02
C SER A 306 -16.34 -9.00 13.34
N LYS A 307 -17.35 -9.38 14.14
CA LYS A 307 -17.68 -10.78 14.46
C LYS A 307 -18.37 -11.54 13.32
N ILE A 308 -19.21 -10.87 12.52
CA ILE A 308 -19.92 -11.49 11.38
C ILE A 308 -18.93 -11.91 10.27
N ASN A 309 -17.85 -11.14 10.07
CA ASN A 309 -16.81 -11.44 9.08
C ASN A 309 -15.84 -12.57 9.50
N ASP A 310 -15.85 -12.99 10.77
CA ASP A 310 -15.05 -14.11 11.27
C ASP A 310 -15.77 -15.46 11.13
N ASN A 311 -17.12 -15.48 11.16
CA ASN A 311 -17.89 -16.72 10.99
C ASN A 311 -17.87 -17.26 9.55
N ASN A 312 -17.72 -16.41 8.53
CA ASN A 312 -17.60 -16.83 7.12
C ASN A 312 -16.18 -17.30 6.72
N LYS A 313 -15.23 -17.38 7.66
CA LYS A 313 -13.83 -17.81 7.42
C LYS A 313 -13.47 -19.18 8.00
N GLN A 314 -14.44 -19.99 8.44
CA GLN A 314 -14.18 -21.30 9.05
C GLN A 314 -13.99 -22.47 8.08
N SER A 315 -14.05 -22.27 6.76
CA SER A 315 -13.78 -23.35 5.78
C SER A 315 -12.54 -23.06 4.92
N SER A 316 -11.36 -23.01 5.52
CA SER A 316 -10.13 -23.60 4.97
C SER A 316 -8.94 -23.26 5.89
N GLY A 317 -8.35 -24.31 6.46
CA GLY A 317 -7.30 -24.19 7.47
C GLY A 317 -6.04 -23.50 6.96
N LYS A 318 -5.59 -22.49 7.69
CA LYS A 318 -4.18 -22.19 7.93
C LYS A 318 -4.05 -21.25 9.14
N LYS A 319 -3.36 -21.74 10.19
CA LYS A 319 -3.00 -21.02 11.41
C LYS A 319 -2.50 -19.60 11.09
N LYS A 320 -3.19 -18.57 11.61
CA LYS A 320 -2.72 -17.19 11.62
C LYS A 320 -2.56 -16.69 13.06
N SER A 321 -1.45 -16.01 13.28
CA SER A 321 -1.09 -15.27 14.49
C SER A 321 -2.15 -14.22 14.84
N LYS A 322 -2.59 -14.25 16.11
CA LYS A 322 -3.52 -13.29 16.70
C LYS A 322 -2.95 -11.87 16.59
N GLY A 323 -3.75 -10.94 16.07
CA GLY A 323 -3.42 -9.52 16.04
C GLY A 323 -3.43 -8.96 17.47
N ILE A 324 -2.27 -8.50 17.91
CA ILE A 324 -2.04 -7.90 19.23
C ILE A 324 -2.77 -6.55 19.32
N LEU A 325 -3.64 -6.40 20.31
CA LEU A 325 -4.33 -5.15 20.64
C LEU A 325 -3.29 -4.14 21.18
N LYS A 326 -3.25 -2.93 20.61
CA LYS A 326 -2.28 -1.87 20.98
C LYS A 326 -3.01 -0.77 21.74
N ILE A 327 -2.71 -0.60 23.03
CA ILE A 327 -3.26 0.45 23.89
C ILE A 327 -2.15 1.45 24.17
N GLU A 328 -2.31 2.72 23.81
CA GLU A 328 -1.30 3.76 24.09
C GLU A 328 -1.65 4.55 25.36
N GLY A 329 -0.65 5.02 26.10
CA GLY A 329 -0.86 5.89 27.26
C GLY A 329 0.36 6.04 28.15
N GLU A 330 0.29 6.99 29.10
CA GLU A 330 1.31 7.12 30.13
C GLU A 330 1.35 5.89 31.04
N THR A 331 2.55 5.44 31.36
CA THR A 331 2.79 4.33 32.28
C THR A 331 3.91 4.73 33.21
N SER A 332 3.70 4.55 34.51
CA SER A 332 4.72 4.85 35.51
C SER A 332 5.97 4.00 35.28
N LEU A 333 7.16 4.59 35.40
CA LEU A 333 8.43 3.88 35.20
C LEU A 333 8.62 2.75 36.22
N SER A 334 7.99 2.84 37.39
CA SER A 334 8.09 1.86 38.48
C SER A 334 7.38 0.54 38.17
N ILE A 335 6.30 0.58 37.38
CA ILE A 335 5.51 -0.61 37.03
C ILE A 335 6.00 -1.30 35.76
N ILE A 336 6.96 -0.70 35.04
CA ILE A 336 7.56 -1.30 33.84
C ILE A 336 8.63 -2.31 34.26
N THR A 337 8.40 -3.58 33.93
CA THR A 337 9.34 -4.66 34.23
C THR A 337 10.37 -4.77 33.10
N ILE A 338 11.66 -4.74 33.43
CA ILE A 338 12.74 -4.84 32.45
C ILE A 338 13.17 -6.30 32.31
N PRO A 339 13.09 -6.91 31.11
CA PRO A 339 13.63 -8.25 30.88
C PRO A 339 15.12 -8.33 31.25
N GLU A 340 15.54 -9.45 31.81
CA GLU A 340 16.93 -9.67 32.18
C GLU A 340 17.89 -9.53 30.98
N SER A 341 17.43 -9.91 29.79
CA SER A 341 18.17 -9.72 28.53
C SER A 341 18.51 -8.26 28.24
N PHE A 342 17.63 -7.32 28.60
CA PHE A 342 17.90 -5.89 28.47
C PHE A 342 18.73 -5.35 29.64
N ALA A 343 18.52 -5.85 30.85
CA ALA A 343 19.33 -5.46 32.00
C ALA A 343 20.82 -5.80 31.80
N ARG A 344 21.12 -6.93 31.14
CA ARG A 344 22.50 -7.38 30.83
C ARG A 344 23.22 -6.52 29.79
N THR A 345 22.50 -5.83 28.91
CA THR A 345 23.09 -5.01 27.85
C THR A 345 22.64 -3.56 27.96
N LYS A 346 23.45 -2.71 28.59
CA LYS A 346 23.16 -1.27 28.67
C LYS A 346 23.22 -0.65 27.26
N PRO A 347 22.22 0.17 26.85
CA PRO A 347 22.29 0.89 25.60
C PRO A 347 23.53 1.79 25.55
N ASN A 348 24.10 1.98 24.36
CA ASN A 348 25.29 2.81 24.17
C ASN A 348 25.07 4.22 24.77
N PRO A 349 25.96 4.71 25.66
CA PRO A 349 25.83 6.02 26.30
C PRO A 349 25.61 7.19 25.34
N ALA A 350 26.26 7.18 24.17
CA ALA A 350 26.08 8.23 23.16
C ALA A 350 24.62 8.31 22.66
N LYS A 351 23.96 7.16 22.48
CA LYS A 351 22.55 7.08 22.05
C LYS A 351 21.59 7.49 23.16
N ILE A 352 21.96 7.29 24.42
CA ILE A 352 21.18 7.76 25.57
C ILE A 352 21.26 9.29 25.63
N LYS A 353 22.47 9.85 25.54
CA LYS A 353 22.69 11.31 25.53
C LYS A 353 21.91 12.01 24.41
N GLU A 354 21.96 11.47 23.18
CA GLU A 354 21.16 11.97 22.05
C GLU A 354 19.65 11.94 22.36
N THR A 355 19.17 10.87 23.00
CA THR A 355 17.75 10.72 23.38
C THR A 355 17.34 11.70 24.48
N VAL A 356 18.23 11.97 25.46
CA VAL A 356 18.03 12.97 26.52
C VAL A 356 18.02 14.39 25.95
N GLU A 357 18.96 14.72 25.06
CA GLU A 357 19.01 16.02 24.38
C GLU A 357 17.77 16.25 23.50
N TYR A 358 17.31 15.22 22.79
CA TYR A 358 16.05 15.28 22.04
C TYR A 358 14.87 15.61 22.96
N TYR A 359 14.76 14.93 24.11
CA TYR A 359 13.69 15.19 25.08
C TYR A 359 13.76 16.61 25.62
N LYS A 360 14.94 17.10 26.03
CA LYS A 360 15.12 18.48 26.53
C LYS A 360 14.72 19.52 25.49
N LYS A 361 14.94 19.24 24.20
CA LYS A 361 14.59 20.13 23.09
C LYS A 361 13.09 20.12 22.74
N HIS A 362 12.43 18.96 22.84
CA HIS A 362 11.08 18.76 22.30
C HIS A 362 10.00 18.49 23.36
N GLY A 363 10.37 18.32 24.63
CA GLY A 363 9.45 18.01 25.73
C GLY A 363 8.85 16.60 25.67
N LYS A 364 9.27 15.77 24.70
CA LYS A 364 8.78 14.39 24.52
C LYS A 364 9.80 13.53 23.79
N PHE A 365 9.66 12.21 23.90
CA PHE A 365 10.45 11.26 23.11
C PHE A 365 9.97 11.16 21.66
N ASP A 366 10.87 10.76 20.77
CA ASP A 366 10.61 10.57 19.33
C ASP A 366 9.60 9.44 19.04
N LYS A 367 9.55 8.43 19.93
CA LYS A 367 8.70 7.24 19.82
C LYS A 367 8.28 6.71 21.20
N PRO A 368 7.12 6.05 21.31
CA PRO A 368 6.68 5.41 22.55
C PRO A 368 7.50 4.18 22.90
N VAL A 369 7.58 3.88 24.19
CA VAL A 369 8.10 2.61 24.71
C VAL A 369 7.06 1.50 24.54
N VAL A 370 7.46 0.32 24.09
CA VAL A 370 6.51 -0.79 23.87
C VAL A 370 6.61 -1.75 25.04
N ILE A 371 5.50 -2.03 25.69
CA ILE A 371 5.42 -2.96 26.83
C ILE A 371 4.34 -4.02 26.58
N ARG A 372 4.41 -5.15 27.27
CA ARG A 372 3.35 -6.15 27.24
C ARG A 372 2.20 -5.70 28.15
N GLY A 373 0.97 -5.77 27.67
CA GLY A 373 -0.20 -5.20 28.35
C GLY A 373 -0.63 -5.94 29.63
N ASP A 374 -0.30 -7.23 29.75
CA ASP A 374 -0.62 -8.08 30.91
C ASP A 374 0.38 -7.92 32.07
N THR A 375 1.66 -7.75 31.74
CA THR A 375 2.81 -7.89 32.66
C THR A 375 3.64 -6.61 32.77
N ASN A 376 3.32 -5.59 31.97
CA ASN A 376 4.11 -4.37 31.78
C ASN A 376 5.59 -4.64 31.44
N LEU A 377 5.88 -5.82 30.87
CA LEU A 377 7.21 -6.23 30.48
C LEU A 377 7.68 -5.41 29.28
N LEU A 378 8.85 -4.78 29.37
CA LEU A 378 9.43 -3.99 28.28
C LEU A 378 9.76 -4.86 27.06
N ILE A 379 9.19 -4.53 25.91
CA ILE A 379 9.38 -5.22 24.62
C ILE A 379 10.33 -4.43 23.71
N ASP A 380 10.16 -3.11 23.63
CA ASP A 380 10.98 -2.23 22.78
C ASP A 380 11.06 -0.82 23.37
N GLY A 381 12.10 -0.07 23.02
CA GLY A 381 12.30 1.30 23.51
C GLY A 381 13.16 1.40 24.77
N TYR A 382 13.99 0.39 25.07
CA TYR A 382 14.83 0.38 26.28
C TYR A 382 15.72 1.61 26.43
N LYS A 383 16.30 2.14 25.35
CA LYS A 383 17.08 3.39 25.40
C LYS A 383 16.27 4.60 25.91
N ARG A 384 14.96 4.65 25.60
CA ARG A 384 14.05 5.73 26.03
C ARG A 384 13.64 5.55 27.48
N TYR A 385 13.42 4.31 27.91
CA TYR A 385 13.24 4.00 29.34
C TYR A 385 14.44 4.45 30.18
N VAL A 386 15.66 4.14 29.74
CA VAL A 386 16.88 4.56 30.45
C VAL A 386 17.03 6.08 30.44
N ALA A 387 16.80 6.74 29.29
CA ALA A 387 16.83 8.20 29.19
C ALA A 387 15.78 8.87 30.12
N ALA A 388 14.58 8.30 30.24
CA ALA A 388 13.54 8.79 31.14
C ALA A 388 13.95 8.67 32.62
N LYS A 389 14.65 7.60 33.00
CA LYS A 389 15.25 7.47 34.33
C LYS A 389 16.34 8.51 34.58
N GLU A 390 17.22 8.78 33.61
CA GLU A 390 18.25 9.81 33.74
C GLU A 390 17.67 11.24 33.81
N LEU A 391 16.50 11.45 33.21
CA LEU A 391 15.75 12.70 33.26
C LEU A 391 14.91 12.87 34.54
N GLY A 392 14.78 11.84 35.38
CA GLY A 392 13.98 11.88 36.60
C GLY A 392 12.46 11.91 36.37
N LEU A 393 11.98 11.36 35.25
CA LEU A 393 10.55 11.32 34.95
C LEU A 393 9.82 10.26 35.81
N GLU A 394 8.58 10.51 36.19
CA GLU A 394 7.75 9.55 36.93
C GLU A 394 7.03 8.55 36.01
N SER A 395 6.65 9.02 34.81
CA SER A 395 5.94 8.27 33.79
C SER A 395 6.59 8.40 32.41
N ILE A 396 6.25 7.49 31.51
CA ILE A 396 6.64 7.54 30.10
C ILE A 396 5.47 7.10 29.21
N TRP A 397 5.37 7.69 28.02
CA TRP A 397 4.38 7.28 27.01
C TRP A 397 4.71 5.87 26.47
N THR A 398 3.76 4.95 26.58
CA THR A 398 3.91 3.55 26.18
C THR A 398 2.84 3.07 25.22
N ILE A 399 3.16 2.00 24.48
CA ILE A 399 2.21 1.14 23.77
C ILE A 399 2.18 -0.22 24.47
N LYS A 400 1.05 -0.58 25.05
CA LYS A 400 0.75 -1.89 25.63
C LYS A 400 0.28 -2.84 24.54
N LEU A 401 1.01 -3.93 24.36
CA LEU A 401 0.71 -5.05 23.46
C LEU A 401 -0.06 -6.13 24.23
N LYS A 402 -1.36 -6.30 23.95
CA LYS A 402 -2.22 -7.38 24.49
C LYS A 402 -2.07 -8.68 23.71
#